data_AF-A0A485ANJ4-F1
#
_entry.id   AF-A0A485ANJ4-F1
#
_cell.length_a   1.000
_cell.length_b   1.000
_cell.length_c   1.000
_cell.angle_alpha   90.00
_cell.angle_beta   90.00
_cell.angle_gamma   90.00
#
_symmetry.space_group_name_H-M   'P 1'
#
loop_
_entity.id
_entity.type
_entity.pdbx_description
1 polymer ?
#
loop_
_entity_poly.entity_id
_entity_poly.type
_entity_poly.pdbx_seq_one_letter_code
_entity_poly.pdbx_strand_id
1 'polypeptide(L)' 'MLVLFASGRAMQRFLEHVTDLRLMLLVQGDQPRYRLVELHRKRVESGEYSVLVGLQSFAEGLDPPKANC' A
#
# COMPACT_ATOMS: atom_id res chain seq x y z
N MET A 1 -0.22 -5.61 4.49
CA MET A 1 1.21 -5.19 4.63
C MET A 1 1.38 -3.79 4.07
N LEU A 2 2.23 -2.97 4.69
CA LEU A 2 2.49 -1.58 4.28
C LEU A 2 4.00 -1.38 4.07
N VAL A 3 4.39 -0.78 2.95
CA VAL A 3 5.77 -0.45 2.60
C VAL A 3 5.88 1.05 2.38
N LEU A 4 6.75 1.70 3.16
CA LEU A 4 6.94 3.15 3.13
C LEU A 4 8.35 3.49 2.66
N PHE A 5 8.43 4.47 1.77
CA PHE A 5 9.68 5.01 1.26
C PHE A 5 9.91 6.45 1.75
N ALA A 6 11.16 6.80 1.99
CA ALA A 6 11.56 8.16 2.35
C ALA A 6 11.47 9.14 1.17
N SER A 7 11.43 8.65 -0.07
CA SER A 7 11.30 9.49 -1.27
C SER A 7 10.56 8.78 -2.41
N GLY A 8 9.88 9.58 -3.24
CA GLY A 8 9.20 9.08 -4.45
C GLY A 8 10.15 8.44 -5.45
N ARG A 9 11.40 8.92 -5.52
CA ARG A 9 12.43 8.32 -6.39
C ARG A 9 12.78 6.90 -5.95
N ALA A 10 12.98 6.67 -4.65
CA ALA A 10 13.25 5.33 -4.12
C ALA A 10 12.07 4.39 -4.34
N MET A 11 10.84 4.88 -4.14
CA MET A 11 9.61 4.12 -4.42
C MET A 11 9.52 3.70 -5.90
N GLN A 12 9.73 4.64 -6.83
CA GLN A 12 9.71 4.34 -8.26
C GLN A 12 10.77 3.31 -8.64
N ARG A 13 12.01 3.47 -8.15
CA ARG A 13 13.08 2.50 -8.36
C ARG A 13 12.71 1.10 -7.84
N PHE A 14 12.07 1.01 -6.68
CA PHE A 14 11.59 -0.27 -6.17
C PHE A 14 10.55 -0.90 -7.12
N LEU A 15 9.56 -0.12 -7.58
CA LEU A 15 8.50 -0.59 -8.48
C LEU A 15 9.04 -1.11 -9.83
N GLU A 16 10.15 -0.54 -10.33
CA GLU A 16 10.84 -1.04 -11.53
C GLU A 16 11.42 -2.44 -11.35
N HIS A 17 11.75 -2.86 -10.12
CA HIS A 17 12.35 -4.16 -9.82
C HIS A 17 11.34 -5.25 -9.41
N VAL A 18 10.10 -4.86 -9.09
CA VAL A 18 9.05 -5.79 -8.58
C VAL A 18 7.86 -5.91 -9.52
N THR A 19 8.12 -5.86 -10.83
CA THR A 19 7.10 -5.89 -11.88
C THR A 19 6.21 -7.13 -11.82
N ASP A 20 6.74 -8.29 -11.42
CA ASP A 20 5.98 -9.53 -11.25
C ASP A 20 4.91 -9.45 -10.15
N LEU A 21 5.12 -8.60 -9.15
CA LEU A 21 4.21 -8.45 -8.00
C LEU A 21 3.18 -7.33 -8.20
N ARG A 22 3.21 -6.64 -9.34
CA ARG A 22 2.47 -5.39 -9.59
C ARG A 22 0.95 -5.53 -9.41
N LEU A 23 0.37 -6.71 -9.65
CA LEU A 23 -1.06 -6.97 -9.41
C LEU A 23 -1.45 -6.90 -7.91
N MET A 24 -0.52 -7.26 -7.03
CA MET A 24 -0.70 -7.29 -5.57
C MET A 24 -0.36 -5.94 -4.91
N LEU A 25 0.38 -5.07 -5.61
CA LEU A 25 0.80 -3.76 -5.10
C LEU A 25 -0.27 -2.70 -5.34
N LEU A 26 -0.59 -1.95 -4.28
CA LEU A 26 -1.49 -0.81 -4.29
C LEU A 26 -0.65 0.44 -4.01
N VAL A 27 -0.31 1.18 -5.07
CA VAL A 27 0.69 2.26 -5.02
C VAL A 27 0.03 3.63 -4.84
N GLN A 28 0.59 4.44 -3.95
CA GLN A 28 0.21 5.83 -3.78
C GLN A 28 0.34 6.61 -5.10
N GLY A 29 -0.74 7.27 -5.50
CA GLY A 29 -0.82 8.07 -6.72
C GLY A 29 -1.60 7.41 -7.85
N ASP A 30 -1.75 6.08 -7.86
CA ASP A 30 -2.62 5.39 -8.84
C ASP A 30 -4.11 5.66 -8.60
N GLN A 31 -4.49 5.77 -7.33
CA GLN A 31 -5.87 6.06 -6.90
C GLN A 31 -5.85 6.97 -5.67
N PRO A 32 -6.98 7.65 -5.37
CA PRO A 32 -7.15 8.34 -4.10
C PRO A 32 -6.83 7.41 -2.93
N ARG A 33 -6.14 7.95 -1.90
CA ARG A 33 -5.70 7.17 -0.74
C ARG A 33 -6.81 6.32 -0.12
N TYR A 34 -8.00 6.89 0.06
CA TYR A 34 -9.14 6.16 0.66
C TYR A 34 -9.51 4.90 -0.14
N ARG A 35 -9.45 4.94 -1.48
CA ARG A 35 -9.71 3.79 -2.35
C ARG A 35 -8.65 2.72 -2.23
N LEU A 36 -7.37 3.12 -2.17
CA LEU A 36 -6.27 2.18 -1.97
C LEU A 36 -6.44 1.43 -0.64
N VAL A 37 -6.78 2.15 0.43
CA VAL A 37 -7.02 1.55 1.75
C VAL A 37 -8.25 0.64 1.76
N GLU A 38 -9.36 1.08 1.17
CA GLU A 38 -10.58 0.27 1.02
C GLU A 38 -10.32 -1.03 0.25
N LEU A 39 -9.63 -0.95 -0.89
CA LEU A 39 -9.28 -2.11 -1.70
C LEU A 39 -8.30 -3.03 -0.97
N HIS A 40 -7.34 -2.46 -0.25
CA HIS A 40 -6.42 -3.23 0.59
C HIS A 40 -7.20 -4.04 1.63
N ARG A 41 -8.12 -3.39 2.35
CA ARG A 41 -8.94 -4.04 3.38
C ARG A 41 -9.78 -5.16 2.79
N LYS A 42 -10.43 -4.90 1.66
CA LYS A 42 -11.23 -5.91 0.95
C LYS A 42 -10.42 -7.14 0.55
N ARG A 43 -9.20 -6.95 0.03
CA ARG A 43 -8.29 -8.05 -0.33
C ARG A 43 -7.82 -8.84 0.90
N VAL A 44 -7.48 -8.15 1.98
CA VAL A 44 -7.07 -8.81 3.23
C VAL A 44 -8.23 -9.62 3.82
N GLU A 45 -9.45 -9.06 3.80
CA GLU A 45 -10.66 -9.75 4.26
C GLU A 45 -11.04 -10.96 3.38
N SER A 46 -10.73 -10.95 2.07
CA SER A 46 -10.90 -12.10 1.18
C SER A 46 -9.79 -13.14 1.29
N GLY A 47 -8.77 -12.92 2.14
CA GLY A 47 -7.60 -13.79 2.25
C GLY A 47 -6.58 -13.64 1.11
N GLU A 48 -6.73 -12.61 0.28
CA GLU A 48 -5.79 -12.28 -0.79
C GLU A 48 -4.57 -11.50 -0.28
N TYR A 49 -3.43 -11.70 -0.94
CA TYR A 49 -2.24 -10.91 -0.68
C TYR A 49 -2.42 -9.48 -1.19
N SER A 50 -2.16 -8.51 -0.32
CA SER A 50 -2.28 -7.09 -0.64
C SER A 50 -1.20 -6.30 0.07
N VAL A 51 -0.56 -5.39 -0.67
CA VAL A 51 0.54 -4.55 -0.16
C VAL A 51 0.29 -3.11 -0.56
N LEU A 52 0.20 -2.23 0.43
CA LEU A 52 0.17 -0.78 0.20
C LEU A 52 1.60 -0.26 0.07
N VAL A 53 1.86 0.52 -0.98
CA VAL A 53 3.18 1.11 -1.26
C VAL A 53 3.04 2.62 -1.33
N GLY A 54 3.77 3.34 -0.49
CA GLY A 54 3.67 4.80 -0.46
C GLY A 54 4.85 5.49 0.19
N LEU A 55 4.73 6.80 0.34
CA LEU A 55 5.65 7.63 1.12
C LEU A 55 5.22 7.67 2.57
N GLN A 56 6.09 8.18 3.46
CA GLN A 56 5.74 8.29 4.89
C GLN A 56 4.41 9.05 5.13
N SER A 57 4.11 10.05 4.31
CA SER A 57 2.83 10.78 4.34
C SER A 57 1.60 9.93 4.04
N PHE A 58 1.77 8.75 3.46
CA PHE A 58 0.68 7.79 3.24
C PHE A 58 0.18 7.17 4.56
N ALA A 59 1.09 6.96 5.52
CA ALA A 59 0.77 6.38 6.82
C ALA A 59 0.20 7.41 7.80
N GLU A 60 0.44 8.70 7.58
CA GLU A 60 -0.07 9.77 8.44
C GLU A 60 -1.61 9.77 8.46
N GLY A 61 -2.21 9.42 9.59
CA GLY A 61 -3.67 9.30 9.75
C GLY A 61 -4.26 8.01 9.17
N LEU A 62 -3.43 7.01 8.84
CA LEU A 62 -3.92 5.66 8.58
C LEU A 62 -4.20 5.06 9.96
N ASP A 63 -5.45 5.03 10.39
CA ASP A 63 -5.81 4.29 11.60
C ASP A 63 -5.51 2.81 11.27
N PRO A 64 -4.50 2.17 11.91
CA PRO A 64 -4.34 0.74 11.73
C PRO A 64 -5.65 0.10 12.19
N PRO A 65 -6.16 -0.94 11.50
CA PRO A 65 -7.31 -1.66 12.03
C PRO A 65 -6.96 -2.03 13.47
N LYS A 66 -7.76 -1.56 14.44
CA LYS A 66 -7.64 -1.99 15.83
C LYS A 66 -7.73 -3.50 15.80
N ALA A 67 -6.59 -4.17 15.87
CA ALA A 67 -6.54 -5.55 16.30
C ALA A 67 -7.18 -5.52 17.69
N ASN A 68 -8.32 -6.18 17.84
CA ASN A 68 -8.89 -6.39 19.15
C ASN A 68 -7.85 -7.20 19.94
N CYS A 69 -7.12 -6.49 20.82
CA CYS A 69 -6.22 -6.95 21.89
C CYS A 69 -5.05 -7.86 21.47
#